data_AF-A0A959BIY0-F1
#
_entry.id   AF-A0A959BIY0-F1
#
_cell.length_a   1.000
_cell.length_b   1.000
_cell.length_c   1.000
_cell.angle_alpha   90.00
_cell.angle_beta   90.00
_cell.angle_gamma   90.00
#
_symmetry.space_group_name_H-M   'P 1'
#
loop_
_entity.id
_entity.type
_entity.pdbx_description
1 polymer ?
#
loop_
_entity_poly.entity_id
_entity_poly.type
_entity_poly.pdbx_seq_one_letter_code
_entity_poly.pdbx_strand_id
1 'polypeptide(L)'
;MKNTLLLLALTALLFSCQSETPADNGSTTDDTPTLQTKIGQMLLFGFRGMSADESSSIIQHIQAGRIGSVILFDYDVKNKEYKRNIESPEQVKALIDSLQAHTKTPLIVSIDQV
;
A
#
# COMPACT_ATOMS: atom_id res chain seq x y z
N MET A 1 1.90 -19.89 47.15
CA MET A 1 2.49 -20.79 46.15
C MET A 1 1.96 -20.57 44.73
N LYS A 2 0.68 -20.21 44.52
CA LYS A 2 0.14 -19.89 43.17
C LYS A 2 0.71 -18.60 42.55
N ASN A 3 0.95 -17.55 43.35
CA ASN A 3 1.48 -16.27 42.83
C ASN A 3 3.00 -16.30 42.54
N THR A 4 3.76 -17.18 43.20
CA THR A 4 5.19 -17.38 42.89
C THR A 4 5.38 -18.07 41.54
N LEU A 5 4.46 -18.97 41.18
CA LEU A 5 4.47 -19.65 39.89
C LEU A 5 4.10 -18.71 38.73
N LEU A 6 3.20 -17.75 38.97
CA LEU A 6 2.85 -16.70 38.01
C LEU A 6 4.01 -15.73 37.75
N LEU A 7 4.81 -15.42 38.79
CA LEU A 7 5.96 -14.53 38.67
C LEU A 7 7.14 -15.18 37.94
N LEU A 8 7.34 -16.50 38.11
CA LEU A 8 8.33 -17.27 37.35
C LEU A 8 7.95 -17.45 35.86
N ALA A 9 6.65 -17.53 35.55
CA ALA A 9 6.17 -17.60 34.17
C ALA A 9 6.32 -16.25 33.45
N LEU A 10 6.18 -15.13 34.17
CA LEU A 10 6.31 -13.78 33.61
C LEU A 10 7.78 -13.39 33.33
N THR A 11 8.73 -13.90 34.11
CA THR A 11 10.17 -13.70 33.85
C THR A 11 10.69 -14.56 32.69
N ALA A 12 10.09 -15.74 32.45
CA ALA A 12 10.45 -16.59 31.30
C ALA A 12 10.02 -16.00 29.94
N LEU A 13 8.94 -15.22 29.89
CA LEU A 13 8.52 -14.51 28.66
C LEU A 13 9.45 -13.34 28.28
N LEU A 14 10.11 -12.71 29.26
CA LEU A 14 11.03 -11.60 29.00
C LEU A 14 12.40 -12.05 28.49
N PHE A 15 12.72 -13.35 28.55
CA PHE A 15 13.98 -13.91 28.06
C PHE A 15 13.93 -14.48 26.63
N SER A 16 12.76 -14.53 25.99
CA SER A 16 12.62 -15.08 24.62
C SER A 16 13.01 -14.10 23.49
N CYS A 17 13.73 -13.02 23.81
CA CYS A 17 14.28 -12.12 22.80
C CYS A 17 15.78 -11.90 23.03
N GLN A 18 16.56 -12.98 22.95
CA GLN A 18 17.98 -12.87 22.57
C GLN A 18 18.08 -13.41 21.15
N SER A 19 18.00 -12.49 20.19
CA SER A 19 18.45 -12.77 18.83
C SER A 19 19.97 -12.68 18.85
N GLU A 20 20.66 -13.74 18.44
CA GLU A 20 22.09 -13.72 18.19
C GLU A 20 22.40 -12.62 17.15
N THR A 21 23.29 -11.69 17.48
CA THR A 21 23.82 -10.72 16.52
C THR A 21 24.66 -11.48 15.48
N PRO A 22 24.28 -11.52 14.19
CA PRO A 22 25.20 -11.97 13.16
C PRO A 22 26.30 -10.92 13.04
N ALA A 23 27.53 -11.39 12.91
CA ALA A 23 28.66 -10.54 12.56
C ALA A 23 28.34 -9.73 11.29
N ASP A 24 28.58 -8.43 11.37
CA ASP A 24 28.47 -7.44 10.30
C ASP A 24 29.39 -7.82 9.13
N ASN A 25 28.82 -8.53 8.16
CA ASN A 25 29.32 -8.58 6.79
C ASN A 25 28.51 -7.55 6.00
N GLY A 26 29.10 -6.36 5.81
CA GLY A 26 28.50 -5.19 5.17
C GLY A 26 27.83 -5.48 3.82
N SER A 27 26.57 -5.89 3.90
CA SER A 27 25.58 -5.80 2.83
C SER A 27 24.49 -4.88 3.33
N THR A 28 24.79 -3.58 3.32
CA THR A 28 23.78 -2.54 3.47
C THR A 28 22.86 -2.62 2.26
N THR A 29 21.77 -3.38 2.37
CA THR A 29 20.56 -3.06 1.59
C THR A 29 20.13 -1.69 2.12
N ASP A 30 20.49 -0.64 1.41
CA ASP A 30 20.07 0.72 1.73
C ASP A 30 18.54 0.77 1.59
N ASP A 31 17.84 0.58 2.70
CA ASP A 31 16.38 0.65 2.79
C ASP A 31 15.84 2.06 2.54
N THR A 32 16.72 3.03 2.25
CA THR A 32 16.33 4.39 1.90
C THR A 32 15.63 4.41 0.54
N PRO A 33 14.36 4.87 0.46
CA PRO A 33 13.68 4.99 -0.83
C PRO A 33 14.40 6.01 -1.71
N THR A 34 14.49 5.69 -3.01
CA THR A 34 15.07 6.59 -4.01
C THR A 34 14.33 7.92 -4.06
N LEU A 35 14.98 8.97 -4.57
CA LEU A 35 14.31 10.26 -4.79
C LEU A 35 13.09 10.13 -5.70
N GLN A 36 13.15 9.28 -6.74
CA GLN A 36 12.02 9.02 -7.62
C GLN A 36 10.84 8.42 -6.85
N THR A 37 11.10 7.46 -5.96
CA THR A 37 10.07 6.86 -5.11
C THR A 37 9.45 7.91 -4.19
N LYS A 38 10.28 8.75 -3.54
CA LYS A 38 9.80 9.84 -2.68
C LYS A 38 8.89 10.80 -3.43
N ILE A 39 9.29 11.24 -4.63
CA ILE A 39 8.46 12.09 -5.49
C ILE A 39 7.16 11.37 -5.85
N GLY A 40 7.21 10.09 -6.22
CA GLY A 40 6.03 9.31 -6.54
C GLY A 40 4.99 9.29 -5.42
N GLN A 41 5.44 9.26 -4.16
CA GLN A 41 4.57 9.31 -2.98
C GLN A 41 3.87 10.66 -2.76
N MET A 42 4.31 11.73 -3.42
CA MET A 42 3.74 13.08 -3.31
C MET A 42 2.70 13.39 -4.40
N LEU A 43 2.56 12.51 -5.41
CA LEU A 43 1.73 12.77 -6.58
C LEU A 43 0.37 12.08 -6.48
N LEU A 44 -0.68 12.81 -6.87
CA LEU A 44 -2.06 12.34 -7.02
C LEU A 44 -2.43 12.18 -8.48
N PHE A 45 -2.75 10.96 -8.89
CA PHE A 45 -3.03 10.61 -10.30
C PHE A 45 -4.47 10.16 -10.51
N GLY A 46 -5.13 10.72 -11.53
CA GLY A 46 -6.37 10.16 -12.08
C GLY A 46 -6.07 9.19 -13.22
N PHE A 47 -6.88 8.15 -13.38
CA PHE A 47 -6.79 7.20 -14.49
C PHE A 47 -8.18 6.89 -15.09
N ARG A 48 -8.25 5.93 -16.03
CA ARG A 48 -9.50 5.45 -16.64
C ARG A 48 -9.57 3.93 -16.50
N GLY A 49 -10.78 3.42 -16.30
CA GLY A 49 -11.04 1.99 -16.15
C GLY A 49 -11.73 1.68 -14.82
N MET A 50 -12.63 0.69 -14.87
CA MET A 50 -13.38 0.17 -13.72
C MET A 50 -12.72 -1.08 -13.12
N SER A 51 -11.66 -1.58 -13.75
CA SER A 51 -10.79 -2.64 -13.25
C SER A 51 -9.35 -2.28 -13.53
N ALA A 52 -8.45 -2.89 -12.78
CA ALA A 52 -7.01 -2.80 -13.01
C ALA A 52 -6.38 -4.15 -12.67
N ASP A 53 -5.39 -4.54 -13.46
CA ASP A 53 -4.59 -5.75 -13.31
C ASP A 53 -3.13 -5.46 -13.68
N GLU A 54 -2.27 -6.47 -13.67
CA GLU A 54 -0.84 -6.32 -14.00
C GLU A 54 -0.58 -5.74 -15.41
N SER A 55 -1.53 -5.90 -16.34
CA SER A 55 -1.42 -5.33 -17.69
C SER A 55 -1.73 -3.82 -17.72
N SER A 56 -2.37 -3.31 -16.67
CA SER A 56 -2.81 -1.93 -16.56
C SER A 56 -1.64 -0.99 -16.25
N SER A 57 -1.51 0.09 -17.03
CA SER A 57 -0.45 1.09 -16.84
C SER A 57 -0.43 1.67 -15.42
N ILE A 58 -1.60 1.87 -14.79
CA ILE A 58 -1.69 2.35 -13.40
C ILE A 58 -0.98 1.41 -12.42
N ILE A 59 -1.17 0.09 -12.56
CA ILE A 59 -0.53 -0.92 -11.71
C ILE A 59 0.99 -0.92 -11.92
N GLN A 60 1.45 -0.85 -13.18
CA GLN A 60 2.88 -0.78 -13.49
C GLN A 60 3.56 0.45 -12.84
N HIS A 61 2.88 1.60 -12.83
CA HIS A 61 3.39 2.80 -12.19
C HIS A 61 3.38 2.72 -10.66
N ILE A 62 2.35 2.10 -10.07
CA ILE A 62 2.27 1.83 -8.63
C ILE A 62 3.41 0.90 -8.19
N GLN A 63 3.60 -0.23 -8.88
CA GLN A 63 4.65 -1.20 -8.56
C GLN A 63 6.06 -0.61 -8.69
N ALA A 64 6.26 0.28 -9.66
CA ALA A 64 7.52 1.02 -9.84
C ALA A 64 7.74 2.12 -8.78
N GLY A 65 6.81 2.32 -7.84
CA GLY A 65 6.88 3.35 -6.79
C GLY A 65 6.72 4.78 -7.32
N ARG A 66 6.18 4.95 -8.52
CA ARG A 66 6.02 6.26 -9.19
C ARG A 66 4.71 6.96 -8.84
N ILE A 67 3.79 6.26 -8.17
CA ILE A 67 2.48 6.76 -7.74
C ILE A 67 2.24 6.28 -6.31
N GLY A 68 2.01 7.20 -5.39
CA GLY A 68 1.56 6.91 -4.02
C GLY A 68 0.10 7.28 -3.76
N SER A 69 -0.56 7.99 -4.68
CA SER A 69 -1.97 8.31 -4.52
C SER A 69 -2.73 8.36 -5.85
N VAL A 70 -4.00 7.95 -5.80
CA VAL A 70 -4.93 7.99 -6.94
C VAL A 70 -6.23 8.70 -6.58
N ILE A 71 -6.84 9.35 -7.56
CA ILE A 71 -8.18 9.94 -7.46
C ILE A 71 -9.14 9.24 -8.43
N LEU A 72 -10.29 8.80 -7.90
CA LEU A 72 -11.36 8.15 -8.65
C LEU A 72 -12.41 9.18 -9.07
N PHE A 73 -12.99 8.98 -10.25
CA PHE A 73 -14.08 9.80 -10.77
C PHE A 73 -15.22 8.92 -11.29
N ASP A 74 -16.45 9.39 -11.19
CA ASP A 74 -17.62 8.80 -11.86
C ASP A 74 -17.78 9.31 -13.29
N TYR A 75 -17.46 10.59 -13.53
CA TYR A 75 -17.63 11.29 -14.79
C TYR A 75 -16.32 11.49 -15.57
N ASP A 76 -16.33 11.16 -16.85
CA ASP A 76 -15.25 11.48 -17.78
C ASP A 76 -15.57 12.77 -18.54
N VAL A 77 -14.94 13.86 -18.13
CA VAL A 77 -15.11 15.19 -18.74
C VAL A 77 -14.74 15.20 -20.23
N LYS A 78 -13.76 14.38 -20.65
CA LYS A 78 -13.30 14.34 -22.05
C LYS A 78 -14.34 13.67 -22.94
N ASN A 79 -14.86 12.53 -22.51
CA ASN A 79 -15.85 11.76 -23.27
C ASN A 79 -17.29 12.23 -23.02
N LYS A 80 -17.50 13.04 -21.99
CA LYS A 80 -18.80 13.56 -21.54
C LYS A 80 -19.78 12.46 -21.11
N GLU A 81 -19.27 11.43 -20.47
CA GLU A 81 -20.06 10.27 -20.03
C GLU A 81 -19.76 9.89 -18.58
N TYR A 82 -20.74 9.28 -17.93
CA TYR A 82 -20.54 8.58 -16.66
C TYR A 82 -19.84 7.23 -16.91
N LYS A 83 -19.40 6.58 -15.84
CA LYS A 83 -18.69 5.29 -15.82
C LYS A 83 -17.21 5.40 -16.13
N ARG A 84 -16.51 6.33 -15.46
CA ARG A 84 -15.05 6.39 -15.53
C ARG A 84 -14.38 5.32 -14.65
N ASN A 85 -14.39 5.49 -13.33
CA ASN A 85 -13.86 4.51 -12.37
C ASN A 85 -14.95 3.86 -11.51
N ILE A 86 -16.14 4.46 -11.47
CA ILE A 86 -17.21 4.14 -10.51
C ILE A 86 -18.44 3.65 -11.28
N GLU A 87 -18.86 2.41 -11.02
CA GLU A 87 -20.09 1.82 -11.51
C GLU A 87 -20.99 1.30 -10.37
N SER A 88 -20.44 0.56 -9.41
CA SER A 88 -21.17 0.08 -8.23
C SER A 88 -20.25 -0.01 -7.00
N PRO A 89 -20.79 -0.07 -5.77
CA PRO A 89 -19.99 -0.26 -4.56
C PRO A 89 -19.09 -1.51 -4.62
N GLU A 90 -19.62 -2.63 -5.12
CA GLU A 90 -18.88 -3.89 -5.24
C GLU A 90 -17.75 -3.79 -6.26
N GLN A 91 -18.01 -3.13 -7.40
CA GLN A 91 -16.99 -2.89 -8.41
C GLN A 91 -15.89 -1.97 -7.89
N VAL A 92 -16.24 -0.86 -7.21
CA VAL A 92 -15.25 0.06 -6.63
C VAL A 92 -14.41 -0.66 -5.58
N LYS A 93 -15.03 -1.50 -4.75
CA LYS A 93 -14.30 -2.33 -3.79
C LYS A 93 -13.28 -3.23 -4.51
N ALA A 94 -13.71 -3.95 -5.55
CA ALA A 94 -12.81 -4.83 -6.31
C ALA A 94 -11.66 -4.06 -6.99
N LEU A 95 -11.94 -2.86 -7.52
CA LEU A 95 -10.92 -1.99 -8.09
C LEU A 95 -9.89 -1.57 -7.04
N ILE A 96 -10.34 -1.10 -5.87
CA ILE A 96 -9.46 -0.68 -4.78
C ILE A 96 -8.65 -1.87 -4.25
N ASP A 97 -9.28 -3.02 -4.03
CA ASP A 97 -8.60 -4.24 -3.58
C ASP A 97 -7.47 -4.62 -4.55
N SER A 98 -7.75 -4.57 -5.85
CA SER A 98 -6.73 -4.83 -6.88
C SER A 98 -5.59 -3.81 -6.83
N LEU A 99 -5.89 -2.50 -6.77
CA LEU A 99 -4.86 -1.47 -6.69
C LEU A 99 -3.96 -1.66 -5.45
N GLN A 100 -4.56 -1.90 -4.28
CA GLN A 100 -3.84 -2.07 -3.02
C GLN A 100 -2.94 -3.32 -3.02
N ALA A 101 -3.39 -4.42 -3.63
CA ALA A 101 -2.64 -5.66 -3.72
C ALA A 101 -1.28 -5.51 -4.44
N HIS A 102 -1.10 -4.46 -5.24
CA HIS A 102 0.12 -4.21 -6.00
C HIS A 102 1.02 -3.13 -5.38
N THR A 103 0.76 -2.73 -4.14
CA THR A 103 1.48 -1.63 -3.47
C THR A 103 2.49 -2.14 -2.45
N LYS A 104 3.64 -1.45 -2.34
CA LYS A 104 4.61 -1.67 -1.24
C LYS A 104 4.33 -0.79 -0.03
N THR A 105 3.73 0.38 -0.27
CA THR A 105 3.26 1.34 0.71
C THR A 105 1.78 1.59 0.43
N PRO A 106 0.89 1.58 1.44
CA PRO A 106 -0.54 1.71 1.21
C PRO A 106 -0.88 2.90 0.31
N LEU A 107 -1.61 2.65 -0.77
CA LEU A 107 -1.99 3.67 -1.74
C LEU A 107 -3.07 4.57 -1.13
N ILE A 108 -2.91 5.89 -1.21
CA ILE A 108 -4.01 6.80 -0.89
C ILE A 108 -5.00 6.78 -2.05
N VAL A 109 -6.26 6.45 -1.76
CA VAL A 109 -7.36 6.48 -2.73
C VAL A 109 -8.30 7.62 -2.34
N SER A 110 -8.51 8.56 -3.24
CA SER A 110 -9.33 9.76 -3.03
C SER A 110 -10.49 9.83 -4.02
N ILE A 111 -11.51 10.60 -3.66
CA ILE A 111 -12.65 10.94 -4.50
C ILE A 111 -13.11 12.35 -4.12
N ASP A 112 -13.61 13.11 -5.10
CA ASP A 112 -14.32 14.36 -4.85
C ASP A 112 -15.83 14.05 -4.80
N GLN A 113 -16.33 13.78 -3.60
CA GLN A 113 -17.74 13.50 -3.34
C GLN A 113 -18.29 14.60 -2.44
N VAL A 114 -19.23 15.39 -2.96
CA VAL A 114 -19.97 16.45 -2.24
C VAL A 114 -21.16 15.92 -1.48
#